data_AF-A0A0Q9ZW35-F1
#
_entry.id   AF-A0A0Q9ZW35-F1
#
_cell.length_a   1.000
_cell.length_b   1.000
_cell.length_c   1.000
_cell.angle_alpha   90.00
_cell.angle_beta   90.00
_cell.angle_gamma   90.00
#
_symmetry.space_group_name_H-M   'P 1'
#
loop_
_entity.id
_entity.type
_entity.pdbx_description
1 polymer ?
#
loop_
_entity_poly.entity_id
_entity_poly.type
_entity_poly.pdbx_seq_one_letter_code
_entity_poly.pdbx_strand_id
1 'polypeptide(L)'
;MTKKIRTYSAAFKAEAVKKIADNNGNVSATAKQLGTAMQTLSNWQNKADKGKLIGTKEYDPELMAILEENKRLKRDLKVAQEERDILKKATAYFAKHS
;
A
#
# COMPACT_ATOMS: atom_id res chain seq x y z
N MET A 1 -20.72 -27.83 14.70
CA MET A 1 -19.29 -27.97 15.02
C MET A 1 -18.70 -26.59 15.29
N THR A 2 -18.13 -26.36 16.48
CA THR A 2 -17.47 -25.10 16.82
C THR A 2 -16.11 -25.01 16.11
N LYS A 3 -15.96 -24.03 15.21
CA LYS A 3 -14.71 -23.82 14.47
C LYS A 3 -13.64 -23.30 15.44
N LYS A 4 -12.59 -24.09 15.70
CA LYS A 4 -11.47 -23.69 16.57
C LYS A 4 -10.76 -22.48 15.95
N ILE A 5 -10.88 -21.32 16.60
CA ILE A 5 -10.22 -20.09 16.16
C ILE A 5 -8.75 -20.17 16.53
N ARG A 6 -7.85 -20.09 15.54
CA ARG A 6 -6.41 -19.92 15.80
C ARG A 6 -6.15 -18.48 16.25
N THR A 7 -5.58 -18.33 17.44
CA THR A 7 -5.13 -17.06 17.98
C THR A 7 -3.63 -16.89 17.72
N TYR A 8 -3.23 -15.69 17.34
CA TYR A 8 -1.84 -15.31 17.10
C TYR A 8 -1.50 -14.08 17.94
N SER A 9 -0.29 -14.02 18.47
CA SER A 9 0.19 -12.87 19.25
C SER A 9 0.29 -11.62 18.37
N ALA A 10 0.20 -10.44 19.00
CA ALA A 10 0.35 -9.16 18.29
C ALA A 10 1.74 -9.04 17.64
N ALA A 11 2.79 -9.44 18.35
CA ALA A 11 4.17 -9.47 17.84
C ALA A 11 4.28 -10.33 16.57
N PHE A 12 3.70 -11.54 16.58
CA PHE A 12 3.73 -12.42 15.41
C PHE A 12 3.00 -11.81 14.21
N LYS A 13 1.83 -11.20 14.42
CA LYS A 13 1.09 -10.55 13.33
C LYS A 13 1.89 -9.40 12.71
N ALA A 14 2.60 -8.63 13.53
CA ALA A 14 3.41 -7.52 13.07
C ALA A 14 4.63 -7.97 12.27
N GLU A 15 5.33 -8.98 12.77
CA GLU A 15 6.46 -9.58 12.08
C GLU A 15 6.03 -10.23 10.76
N ALA A 16 4.88 -10.91 10.75
CA ALA A 16 4.32 -11.51 9.55
C ALA A 16 4.02 -10.45 8.47
N VAL A 17 3.48 -9.29 8.84
CA VAL A 17 3.26 -8.18 7.90
C VAL A 17 4.57 -7.56 7.44
N LYS A 18 5.55 -7.38 8.33
CA LYS A 18 6.89 -6.91 7.95
C LYS A 18 7.55 -7.84 6.93
N LYS A 19 7.41 -9.16 7.10
CA LYS A 19 7.92 -10.17 6.18
C LYS A 19 7.30 -10.07 4.78
N ILE A 20 6.05 -9.61 4.66
CA ILE A 20 5.43 -9.34 3.35
C ILE A 20 6.17 -8.21 2.63
N ALA A 21 6.54 -7.15 3.35
CA ALA A 21 7.31 -6.03 2.78
C ALA A 21 8.71 -6.48 2.35
N ASP A 22 9.38 -7.31 3.16
CA ASP A 22 10.69 -7.91 2.83
C ASP A 22 10.62 -8.79 1.56
N ASN A 23 9.44 -9.35 1.26
CA ASN A 23 9.19 -10.23 0.12
C ASN A 23 8.48 -9.50 -1.04
N ASN A 24 8.77 -8.21 -1.24
CA ASN A 24 8.23 -7.38 -2.32
C ASN A 24 6.69 -7.33 -2.37
N GLY A 25 6.01 -7.48 -1.24
CA GLY A 25 4.54 -7.49 -1.18
C GLY A 25 3.91 -8.85 -1.49
N ASN A 26 4.69 -9.92 -1.68
CA ASN A 26 4.16 -11.23 -2.05
C ASN A 26 3.55 -11.98 -0.85
N VAL A 27 2.23 -11.82 -0.69
CA VAL A 27 1.45 -12.46 0.38
C VAL A 27 1.46 -13.99 0.28
N SER A 28 1.39 -14.54 -0.93
CA SER A 28 1.29 -15.99 -1.15
C SER A 28 2.58 -16.70 -0.74
N ALA A 29 3.72 -16.17 -1.17
CA ALA A 29 5.02 -16.72 -0.80
C ALA A 29 5.28 -16.59 0.72
N THR A 30 4.92 -15.46 1.30
CA THR A 30 5.07 -15.23 2.76
C THR A 30 4.15 -16.15 3.57
N ALA A 31 2.92 -16.38 3.12
CA ALA A 31 1.98 -17.30 3.76
C ALA A 31 2.51 -18.75 3.78
N LYS A 32 3.11 -19.19 2.67
CA LYS A 32 3.76 -20.52 2.58
C LYS A 32 4.94 -20.63 3.54
N GLN A 33 5.80 -19.61 3.59
CA GLN A 33 6.96 -19.58 4.50
C GLN A 33 6.55 -19.62 5.98
N LEU A 34 5.51 -18.88 6.35
CA LEU A 34 5.03 -18.79 7.74
C LEU A 34 4.03 -19.91 8.13
N GLY A 35 3.70 -20.83 7.22
CA GLY A 35 2.67 -21.85 7.45
C GLY A 35 1.30 -21.28 7.83
N THR A 36 1.02 -20.04 7.43
CA THR A 36 -0.20 -19.30 7.80
C THR A 36 -1.14 -19.24 6.60
N ALA A 37 -2.44 -19.31 6.83
CA ALA A 37 -3.42 -19.20 5.75
C ALA A 37 -3.28 -17.84 5.02
N MET A 38 -3.19 -17.87 3.69
CA MET A 38 -3.02 -16.67 2.87
C MET A 38 -4.08 -15.60 3.15
N GLN A 39 -5.33 -16.01 3.33
CA GLN A 39 -6.42 -15.09 3.63
C GLN A 39 -6.28 -14.43 5.01
N THR A 40 -5.74 -15.14 6.00
CA THR A 40 -5.43 -14.57 7.32
C THR A 40 -4.33 -13.52 7.20
N LEU A 41 -3.27 -13.83 6.45
CA LEU A 41 -2.15 -12.92 6.25
C LEU A 41 -2.56 -11.67 5.46
N SER A 42 -3.36 -11.83 4.40
CA SER A 42 -3.93 -10.72 3.63
C SER A 42 -4.83 -9.83 4.49
N ASN A 43 -5.64 -10.41 5.39
CA ASN A 43 -6.44 -9.64 6.33
C ASN A 43 -5.60 -8.82 7.31
N TRP A 44 -4.43 -9.32 7.72
CA TRP A 44 -3.51 -8.55 8.57
C TRP A 44 -2.81 -7.44 7.80
N GLN A 45 -2.36 -7.70 6.57
CA GLN A 45 -1.81 -6.66 5.70
C GLN A 45 -2.82 -5.54 5.45
N ASN A 46 -4.05 -5.87 5.08
CA ASN A 46 -5.12 -4.89 4.90
C ASN A 46 -5.42 -4.08 6.17
N LYS A 47 -5.24 -4.68 7.37
CA LYS A 47 -5.37 -3.96 8.63
C LYS A 47 -4.16 -3.07 8.90
N ALA A 48 -2.96 -3.52 8.58
CA ALA A 48 -1.74 -2.73 8.71
C ALA A 48 -1.72 -1.53 7.76
N ASP A 49 -2.15 -1.71 6.50
CA ASP A 49 -2.30 -0.63 5.52
C ASP A 49 -3.32 0.43 5.96
N LYS A 50 -4.28 0.04 6.80
CA LYS A 50 -5.26 0.93 7.44
C LYS A 50 -4.81 1.42 8.82
N GLY A 51 -3.62 1.04 9.28
CA GLY A 51 -3.08 1.37 10.61
C GLY A 51 -3.83 0.73 11.78
N LYS A 52 -4.67 -0.26 11.53
CA LYS A 52 -5.56 -0.90 12.53
C LYS A 52 -5.01 -2.23 13.06
N LEU A 53 -3.79 -2.63 12.68
CA LEU A 53 -3.19 -3.88 13.15
C LEU A 53 -2.44 -3.67 14.46
N ILE A 54 -2.86 -4.39 15.51
CA ILE A 54 -2.23 -4.35 16.83
C ILE A 54 -0.83 -4.97 16.74
N GLY A 55 0.20 -4.24 17.14
CA GLY A 55 1.60 -4.70 17.22
C GLY A 55 2.50 -4.29 16.04
N THR A 56 1.94 -3.89 14.88
CA THR A 56 2.67 -3.04 13.94
C THR A 56 2.66 -1.64 14.52
N LYS A 57 3.75 -0.86 14.35
CA LYS A 57 3.88 0.52 14.86
C LYS A 57 2.51 1.19 14.88
N GLU A 58 2.11 1.48 16.09
CA GLU A 58 0.83 2.04 16.51
C GLU A 58 0.32 3.01 15.46
N TYR A 59 -0.99 2.94 15.16
CA TYR A 59 -1.70 3.90 14.30
C TYR A 59 -1.12 5.30 14.52
N ASP A 60 -0.26 5.74 13.62
CA ASP A 60 0.36 7.05 13.69
C ASP A 60 -0.49 7.96 12.79
N PRO A 61 -1.32 8.84 13.36
CA PRO A 61 -2.17 9.73 12.59
C PRO A 61 -1.36 10.60 11.62
N GLU A 62 -0.12 10.94 11.99
CA GLU A 62 0.79 11.73 11.17
C GLU A 62 1.26 10.92 9.95
N LEU A 63 1.63 9.65 10.14
CA LEU A 63 1.98 8.75 9.03
C LEU A 63 0.81 8.57 8.05
N MET A 64 -0.42 8.45 8.57
CA MET A 64 -1.61 8.35 7.73
C MET A 64 -1.88 9.62 6.92
N ALA A 65 -1.75 10.78 7.56
CA ALA A 65 -1.88 12.07 6.88
C ALA A 65 -0.82 12.23 5.77
N ILE A 66 0.43 11.84 6.04
CA ILE A 66 1.53 11.85 5.05
C ILE A 66 1.22 10.92 3.87
N LEU A 67 0.71 9.72 4.12
CA LEU A 67 0.36 8.78 3.04
C LEU A 67 -0.78 9.30 2.17
N GLU A 68 -1.81 9.90 2.78
CA GLU A 68 -2.92 10.50 2.06
C GLU A 68 -2.46 11.70 1.21
N GLU A 69 -1.62 12.56 1.79
CA GLU A 69 -1.01 13.68 1.09
C GLU A 69 -0.12 13.21 -0.07
N ASN A 70 0.70 12.18 0.13
CA ASN A 70 1.51 11.60 -0.94
C ASN A 70 0.65 11.11 -2.11
N LYS A 71 -0.51 10.50 -1.82
CA LYS A 71 -1.46 10.04 -2.83
C LYS A 71 -2.16 11.21 -3.54
N ARG A 72 -2.41 12.33 -2.86
CA ARG A 72 -2.95 13.56 -3.47
C ARG A 72 -1.90 14.16 -4.41
N LEU A 73 -0.68 14.39 -3.91
CA LEU A 73 0.43 14.96 -4.67
C LEU A 73 0.75 14.15 -5.93
N LYS A 74 0.74 12.81 -5.86
CA LYS A 74 0.94 11.97 -7.06
C LYS A 74 -0.15 12.14 -8.12
N ARG A 75 -1.40 12.39 -7.72
CA ARG A 75 -2.50 12.66 -8.65
C ARG A 75 -2.32 14.04 -9.31
N ASP A 76 -2.03 15.05 -8.50
CA ASP A 76 -1.84 16.42 -8.98
C ASP A 76 -0.65 16.50 -9.95
N LEU A 77 0.45 15.82 -9.61
CA LEU A 77 1.63 15.73 -10.46
C LEU A 77 1.32 15.06 -11.81
N LYS A 78 0.50 14.00 -11.82
CA LYS A 78 0.07 13.35 -13.06
C LYS A 78 -0.74 14.30 -13.94
N VAL A 79 -1.69 15.03 -13.35
CA VAL A 79 -2.52 16.02 -14.09
C VAL A 79 -1.63 17.11 -14.68
N ALA A 80 -0.73 17.69 -13.88
CA ALA A 80 0.18 18.73 -14.35
C ALA A 80 1.10 18.25 -15.49
N GLN A 81 1.55 16.98 -15.44
CA GLN A 81 2.31 16.38 -16.53
C GLN A 81 1.48 16.25 -17.82
N GLU A 82 0.23 15.80 -17.71
CA GLU A 82 -0.68 15.69 -18.85
C GLU A 82 -0.96 17.07 -19.48
N GLU A 83 -1.24 18.09 -18.67
CA GLU A 83 -1.45 19.47 -19.13
C GLU A 83 -0.22 20.03 -19.86
N ARG A 84 0.97 19.86 -19.27
CA ARG A 84 2.23 20.28 -19.90
C ARG A 84 2.43 19.60 -21.25
N ASP A 85 2.13 18.30 -21.34
CA ASP A 85 2.30 17.54 -22.57
C ASP A 85 1.30 17.97 -23.65
N ILE A 86 0.07 18.35 -23.28
CA ILE A 86 -0.91 18.95 -24.20
C ILE A 86 -0.39 20.29 -24.72
N LEU A 87 0.05 21.19 -23.84
CA LEU A 87 0.60 22.49 -24.23
C LEU A 87 1.83 22.36 -25.14
N LYS A 88 2.71 21.40 -24.84
CA LYS A 88 3.87 21.09 -25.69
C LYS A 88 3.47 20.61 -27.08
N LYS A 89 2.41 19.79 -27.19
CA LYS A 89 1.87 19.36 -28.49
C LYS A 89 1.24 20.53 -29.24
N ALA A 90 0.49 21.39 -28.57
CA ALA A 90 -0.14 22.56 -29.17
C ALA A 90 0.89 23.56 -29.71
N THR A 91 1.87 23.94 -28.90
CA THR A 91 2.97 24.82 -29.32
C THR A 91 3.74 24.26 -30.51
N ALA A 92 4.05 22.96 -30.51
CA ALA A 92 4.69 22.30 -31.64
C ALA A 92 3.82 22.29 -32.91
N TYR A 93 2.49 22.16 -32.77
CA TYR A 93 1.57 22.26 -33.89
C TYR A 93 1.55 23.67 -34.47
N PHE A 94 1.39 24.70 -33.64
CA PHE A 94 1.36 26.10 -34.08
C PHE A 94 2.68 26.54 -34.71
N ALA A 95 3.82 26.16 -34.15
CA ALA A 95 5.14 26.47 -34.71
C ALA A 95 5.40 25.83 -36.08
N LYS A 96 4.73 24.72 -36.42
CA LYS A 96 4.82 24.07 -37.74
C LYS A 96 3.89 24.68 -38.80
N HIS A 97 2.87 25.43 -38.38
CA HIS A 97 1.88 26.06 -39.25
C HIS A 97 1.98 27.59 -39.25
N SER A 98 3.09 28.13 -38.75
CA SER A 98 3.51 29.54 -38.87
C SER A 98 4.59 29.64 -39.93
#